data_AF-D8G6E6-F1
#
_entry.id   AF-D8G6E6-F1
#
_cell.length_a   1.000
_cell.length_b   1.000
_cell.length_c   1.000
_cell.angle_alpha   90.00
_cell.angle_beta   90.00
_cell.angle_gamma   90.00
#
_symmetry.space_group_name_H-M   'P 1'
#
loop_
_entity.id
_entity.type
_entity.pdbx_description
1 polymer ?
#
loop_
_entity_poly.entity_id
_entity_poly.type
_entity_poly.pdbx_seq_one_letter_code
_entity_poly.pdbx_strand_id
1 'polypeptide(L)'
;MIQPELFDVVELLVDLPEDRVYSGNQGAIVECYYDGNYEVEFTNNEGETLALCTLSEEQFIVVWKASTKSWLSSSEKITAIINHLPDRSQEEVLEFACSLYRR
;
A
#
# COMPACT_ATOMS: atom_id res chain seq x y z
N MET A 1 3.74 -12.88 -2.33
CA MET A 1 3.56 -11.42 -2.18
C MET A 1 3.69 -10.79 -3.56
N ILE A 2 2.97 -9.69 -3.81
CA ILE A 2 3.16 -8.88 -5.02
C ILE A 2 4.45 -8.09 -4.77
N GLN A 3 5.47 -8.30 -5.61
CA GLN A 3 6.68 -7.49 -5.56
C GLN A 3 6.36 -6.11 -6.17
N PRO A 4 6.58 -5.00 -5.45
CA PRO A 4 6.36 -3.66 -6.01
C PRO A 4 7.33 -3.36 -7.15
N GLU A 5 6.82 -2.76 -8.22
CA GLU A 5 7.57 -2.40 -9.41
C GLU A 5 7.58 -0.87 -9.63
N LEU A 6 8.54 -0.38 -10.42
CA LEU A 6 8.59 1.01 -10.84
C LEU A 6 7.26 1.42 -11.50
N PHE A 7 6.74 2.59 -11.10
CA PHE A 7 5.46 3.18 -11.51
C PHE A 7 4.19 2.51 -10.97
N ASP A 8 4.29 1.50 -10.10
CA ASP A 8 3.11 1.03 -9.37
C ASP A 8 2.57 2.16 -8.46
N VAL A 9 1.24 2.18 -8.29
CA VAL A 9 0.60 3.06 -7.30
C VAL A 9 0.45 2.27 -6.01
N VAL A 10 0.90 2.86 -4.92
CA VAL A 10 0.85 2.31 -3.58
C VAL A 10 -0.08 3.12 -2.69
N GLU A 11 -0.61 2.48 -1.65
CA GLU A 11 -1.38 3.13 -0.59
C GLU A 11 -0.68 2.93 0.75
N LEU A 12 -0.47 4.03 1.48
CA LEU A 12 0.30 4.05 2.71
C LEU A 12 -0.48 3.40 3.87
N LEU A 13 0.19 2.56 4.65
CA LEU A 13 -0.37 1.87 5.82
C LEU A 13 -0.05 2.56 7.15
N VAL A 14 0.86 3.53 7.15
CA VAL A 14 1.36 4.24 8.33
C VAL A 14 1.21 5.75 8.16
N ASP A 15 1.32 6.51 9.24
CA ASP A 15 1.39 7.96 9.15
C ASP A 15 2.86 8.42 9.07
N LEU A 16 3.14 9.42 8.25
CA LEU A 16 4.42 10.12 8.11
C LEU A 16 4.20 11.62 8.36
N PRO A 17 4.06 12.04 9.63
CA PRO A 17 3.63 13.40 9.98
C PRO A 17 4.61 14.48 9.51
N GLU A 18 5.90 14.17 9.43
CA GLU A 18 6.95 15.10 8.99
C GLU A 18 6.75 15.53 7.53
N ASP A 19 6.29 14.60 6.67
CA ASP A 19 6.00 14.81 5.26
C ASP A 19 4.53 15.18 5.00
N ARG A 20 3.70 15.21 6.06
CA ARG A 20 2.24 15.43 5.98
C ARG A 20 1.51 14.41 5.10
N VAL A 21 2.05 13.20 5.03
CA VAL A 21 1.42 12.06 4.36
C VAL A 21 0.90 11.10 5.43
N TYR A 22 -0.33 10.62 5.25
CA TYR A 22 -1.04 9.80 6.24
C TYR A 22 -1.50 8.48 5.62
N SER A 23 -1.83 7.52 6.49
CA SER A 23 -2.38 6.25 6.05
C SER A 23 -3.59 6.45 5.12
N GLY A 24 -3.63 5.69 4.04
CA GLY A 24 -4.63 5.78 2.98
C GLY A 24 -4.28 6.77 1.87
N ASN A 25 -3.24 7.61 2.01
CA ASN A 25 -2.73 8.39 0.89
C ASN A 25 -2.08 7.49 -0.15
N GLN A 26 -2.26 7.86 -1.42
CA GLN A 26 -1.74 7.12 -2.56
C GLN A 26 -0.57 7.88 -3.20
N GLY A 27 0.47 7.15 -3.56
CA GLY A 27 1.66 7.66 -4.23
C GLY A 27 2.14 6.69 -5.31
N ALA A 28 3.03 7.14 -6.19
CA ALA A 28 3.61 6.32 -7.25
C ALA A 28 5.08 6.00 -6.93
N ILE A 29 5.49 4.75 -7.17
CA ILE A 29 6.90 4.38 -7.07
C ILE A 29 7.67 5.03 -8.22
N VAL A 30 8.69 5.83 -7.89
CA VAL A 30 9.53 6.54 -8.87
C VAL A 30 10.98 6.05 -8.89
N GLU A 31 11.39 5.26 -7.90
CA GLU A 31 12.68 4.53 -7.88
C GLU A 31 12.59 3.27 -7.01
N CYS A 32 13.32 2.21 -7.38
CA CYS A 32 13.44 0.98 -6.60
C CYS A 32 14.90 0.81 -6.17
N TYR A 33 15.18 0.91 -4.87
CA TYR A 33 16.54 0.79 -4.34
C TYR A 33 16.98 -0.67 -4.19
N TYR A 34 18.30 -0.90 -4.25
CA TYR A 34 18.88 -2.25 -4.15
C TYR A 34 18.73 -2.90 -2.77
N ASP A 35 18.41 -2.12 -1.74
CA ASP A 35 18.21 -2.56 -0.36
C ASP A 35 16.75 -2.98 -0.08
N GLY A 36 15.87 -2.93 -1.09
CA GLY A 36 14.46 -3.27 -0.95
C GLY A 36 13.58 -2.09 -0.52
N ASN A 37 14.14 -0.88 -0.42
CA ASN A 37 13.35 0.34 -0.23
C ASN A 37 12.89 0.91 -1.57
N TYR A 38 11.86 1.76 -1.51
CA TYR A 38 11.22 2.36 -2.66
C TYR A 38 11.08 3.86 -2.46
N GLU A 39 11.42 4.65 -3.47
CA GLU A 39 11.10 6.08 -3.47
C GLU A 39 9.68 6.26 -3.99
N VAL A 40 8.82 6.86 -3.19
CA VAL A 40 7.41 7.07 -3.51
C VAL A 40 7.10 8.55 -3.57
N GLU A 41 6.58 8.99 -4.72
CA GLU A 41 6.11 10.34 -4.95
C GLU A 41 4.61 10.44 -4.65
N PHE A 42 4.24 11.40 -3.80
CA PHE A 42 2.85 11.77 -3.54
C PHE A 42 2.54 13.08 -4.26
N THR A 43 1.48 13.11 -5.05
CA THR A 43 1.08 14.31 -5.81
C THR A 43 -0.31 14.78 -5.44
N ASN A 44 -0.61 16.06 -5.72
CA ASN A 44 -1.98 16.55 -5.70
C ASN A 44 -2.71 16.22 -7.02
N ASN A 45 -3.97 16.66 -7.14
CA ASN A 45 -4.79 16.43 -8.34
C ASN A 45 -4.31 17.20 -9.59
N GLU A 46 -3.41 18.17 -9.42
CA GLU A 46 -2.80 18.95 -10.51
C GLU A 46 -1.47 18.32 -10.98
N GLY A 47 -1.01 17.26 -10.32
CA GLY A 47 0.25 16.57 -10.61
C GLY A 47 1.47 17.22 -9.96
N GLU A 48 1.28 18.14 -9.01
CA GLU A 48 2.38 18.74 -8.26
C GLU A 48 2.82 17.79 -7.14
N THR A 49 4.13 17.59 -7.00
CA THR A 49 4.74 16.81 -5.92
C THR A 49 4.47 17.46 -4.56
N LEU A 50 3.80 16.74 -3.68
CA LEU A 50 3.55 17.12 -2.29
C LEU A 50 4.64 16.58 -1.36
N ALA A 51 5.08 15.36 -1.60
CA ALA A 51 6.11 14.69 -0.83
C ALA A 51 6.83 13.65 -1.68
N LEU A 52 8.08 13.36 -1.30
CA LEU A 52 8.89 12.30 -1.87
C LEU A 52 9.53 11.55 -0.70
N CYS A 53 9.16 10.29 -0.52
CA CYS A 53 9.48 9.52 0.67
C CYS A 53 10.13 8.19 0.31
N THR A 54 11.22 7.84 0.99
CA THR A 54 11.80 6.49 0.94
C THR A 54 11.05 5.57 1.90
N LEU A 55 10.38 4.55 1.37
CA LEU A 55 9.52 3.63 2.11
C LEU A 55 10.00 2.17 1.99
N SER A 56 9.87 1.42 3.07
CA SER A 56 9.99 -0.05 3.07
C SER A 56 8.69 -0.72 2.60
N GLU A 57 8.75 -1.97 2.14
CA GLU A 57 7.58 -2.73 1.68
C GLU A 57 6.48 -2.84 2.76
N GLU A 58 6.85 -2.83 4.05
CA GLU A 58 5.90 -2.96 5.15
C GLU A 58 5.04 -1.71 5.40
N GLN A 59 5.44 -0.57 4.82
CA GLN A 59 4.76 0.71 5.04
C GLN A 59 3.63 0.97 4.06
N PHE A 60 3.46 0.16 3.02
CA PHE A 60 2.46 0.37 1.98
C PHE A 60 1.93 -0.94 1.40
N ILE A 61 0.87 -0.85 0.60
CA ILE A 61 0.46 -1.91 -0.32
C ILE A 61 0.38 -1.39 -1.75
N VAL A 62 0.69 -2.21 -2.74
CA VAL A 62 0.37 -1.89 -4.14
C VAL A 62 -1.15 -1.92 -4.31
N VAL A 63 -1.72 -0.91 -4.97
CA VAL A 63 -3.16 -0.83 -5.28
C VAL A 63 -3.44 -0.77 -6.78
N TRP A 64 -2.46 -0.38 -7.59
CA TRP A 64 -2.52 -0.42 -9.04
C TRP A 64 -1.16 -0.84 -9.59
N LYS A 65 -1.16 -1.72 -10.59
CA LYS A 65 0.04 -2.25 -11.22
C LYS A 65 0.33 -1.60 -12.57
N ALA A 66 1.54 -1.09 -12.75
CA ALA A 66 2.00 -0.52 -14.01
C ALA A 66 2.13 -1.55 -15.11
N SER A 67 2.67 -2.73 -14.78
CA SER A 67 2.90 -3.82 -15.74
C SER A 67 1.62 -4.34 -16.38
N THR A 68 0.52 -4.42 -15.63
CA THR A 68 -0.79 -4.88 -16.13
C THR A 68 -1.77 -3.75 -16.41
N LYS A 69 -1.43 -2.51 -16.03
CA LYS A 69 -2.27 -1.32 -16.13
C LYS A 69 -3.64 -1.49 -15.48
N SER A 70 -3.68 -2.14 -14.31
CA SER A 70 -4.92 -2.53 -13.65
C SER A 70 -4.88 -2.29 -12.15
N TRP A 71 -6.02 -1.89 -11.59
CA TRP A 71 -6.24 -1.84 -10.15
C TRP A 71 -6.32 -3.26 -9.59
N LEU A 72 -5.78 -3.45 -8.38
CA LEU A 72 -5.98 -4.68 -7.63
C LEU A 72 -7.45 -4.80 -7.19
N SER A 73 -7.97 -6.02 -7.27
CA SER A 73 -9.27 -6.39 -6.70
C SER A 73 -9.27 -6.22 -5.18
N SER A 74 -10.46 -6.08 -4.60
CA SER A 74 -10.60 -6.02 -3.13
C SER A 74 -10.00 -7.25 -2.43
N SER A 75 -10.11 -8.44 -3.02
CA SER A 75 -9.48 -9.67 -2.49
C SER A 75 -7.96 -9.60 -2.48
N GLU A 76 -7.35 -9.05 -3.52
CA GLU A 76 -5.89 -8.88 -3.59
C GLU A 76 -5.42 -7.84 -2.57
N LYS A 77 -6.12 -6.70 -2.46
CA LYS A 77 -5.82 -5.68 -1.44
C LYS A 77 -5.94 -6.23 -0.03
N ILE A 78 -7.02 -6.96 0.28
CA ILE A 78 -7.22 -7.61 1.58
C ILE A 78 -6.08 -8.59 1.86
N THR A 79 -5.72 -9.42 0.88
CA THR A 79 -4.61 -10.38 1.03
C THR A 79 -3.29 -9.67 1.30
N ALA A 80 -3.02 -8.56 0.60
CA ALA A 80 -1.83 -7.74 0.83
C ALA A 80 -1.81 -7.18 2.25
N ILE A 81 -2.92 -6.62 2.75
CA ILE A 81 -3.01 -6.08 4.12
C ILE A 81 -2.81 -7.19 5.16
N ILE A 82 -3.52 -8.32 5.03
CA ILE A 82 -3.46 -9.42 6.00
C ILE A 82 -2.02 -9.95 6.15
N ASN A 83 -1.25 -10.03 5.08
CA ASN A 83 0.13 -10.51 5.13
C ASN A 83 1.08 -9.61 5.95
N HIS A 84 0.72 -8.33 6.18
CA HIS A 84 1.48 -7.41 7.02
C HIS A 84 1.00 -7.38 8.48
N LEU A 85 -0.14 -8.02 8.77
CA LEU A 85 -0.69 -8.04 10.13
C LEU A 85 -0.06 -9.17 10.95
N PRO A 86 0.13 -8.98 12.28
CA PRO A 86 0.49 -10.06 13.19
C PRO A 86 -0.57 -11.17 13.20
N ASP A 87 -0.18 -12.42 13.47
CA ASP A 87 -1.06 -13.61 13.44
C ASP A 87 -2.40 -13.39 14.19
N ARG A 88 -2.35 -12.81 15.39
CA ARG A 88 -3.55 -12.49 16.18
C ARG A 88 -4.52 -11.57 15.42
N SER A 89 -4.00 -10.55 14.75
CA SER A 89 -4.82 -9.62 13.97
C SER A 89 -5.36 -10.28 12.70
N GLN A 90 -4.65 -11.25 12.11
CA GLN A 90 -5.17 -12.05 11.00
C GLN A 90 -6.38 -12.92 11.44
N GLU A 91 -6.30 -13.54 12.62
CA GLU A 91 -7.41 -14.28 13.23
C GLU A 91 -8.63 -13.37 13.48
N GLU A 92 -8.41 -12.17 14.05
CA GLU A 92 -9.48 -11.19 14.28
C GLU A 92 -10.17 -10.75 12.97
N VAL A 93 -9.40 -10.55 11.90
CA VAL A 93 -9.95 -10.24 10.56
C VAL A 93 -10.78 -11.41 10.02
N LEU A 94 -10.31 -12.66 10.18
CA LEU A 94 -11.04 -13.86 9.75
C LEU A 94 -12.35 -14.01 10.53
N GLU A 95 -12.33 -13.85 11.85
CA GLU A 95 -13.51 -13.90 12.70
C GLU A 95 -14.55 -12.85 12.28
N PHE A 96 -14.09 -11.62 12.04
CA PHE A 96 -14.95 -10.55 11.54
C PHE A 96 -15.59 -10.91 10.19
N ALA A 97 -14.80 -11.38 9.22
CA ALA A 97 -15.30 -11.79 7.91
C ALA A 97 -16.35 -12.92 8.03
N CYS A 98 -16.09 -13.93 8.87
CA CYS A 98 -17.06 -14.99 9.15
C CYS A 98 -18.35 -14.48 9.80
N SER A 99 -18.27 -13.46 10.66
CA SER A 99 -19.43 -12.87 11.32
C SER A 99 -20.44 -12.25 10.33
N LEU A 100 -19.97 -11.77 9.17
CA LEU A 100 -20.83 -11.17 8.15
C LEU A 100 -21.81 -12.17 7.52
N TYR A 101 -21.49 -13.47 7.51
CA TYR A 101 -22.36 -14.54 7.02
C TYR A 101 -23.39 -15.02 8.05
N ARG A 102 -23.26 -14.61 9.31
CA ARG A 102 -24.16 -14.99 10.42
C ARG A 102 -25.26 -13.94 10.65
N ARG A 103 -25.36 -12.93 9.78
CA ARG A 103 -26.34 -11.85 9.83
C ARG A 103 -27.58 -12.18 9.01
#